data_AF-A0A6G4WML1-F1
#
_entry.id   AF-A0A6G4WML1-F1
#
_cell.length_a   1.000
_cell.length_b   1.000
_cell.length_c   1.000
_cell.angle_alpha   90.00
_cell.angle_beta   90.00
_cell.angle_gamma   90.00
#
_symmetry.space_group_name_H-M   'P 1'
#
loop_
_entity.id
_entity.type
_entity.pdbx_description
1 polymer ?
#
loop_
_entity_poly.entity_id
_entity_poly.type
_entity_poly.pdbx_seq_one_letter_code
_entity_poly.pdbx_strand_id
1 'polypeptide(L)'
;MRTHRKPPPPDKRTWEAHSTYTADLGVPDRCRYRRTPPGSPTVADLVQPGDTIATSYNTGGVGIEVKEYFYAAPTGEKPPHFAIVYVPPDRAANTAIPISIGSTSALPSETASLKLFEGNTDEVFTVDRVPRAEALPSRTILIS
;
A
#
# COMPACT_ATOMS: atom_id res chain seq x y z
N MET A 1 11.52 56.64 -16.91
CA MET A 1 10.31 55.80 -16.93
C MET A 1 10.66 54.41 -16.38
N ARG A 2 10.39 54.14 -15.09
CA ARG A 2 10.70 52.86 -14.45
C ARG A 2 9.59 51.87 -14.80
N THR A 3 9.89 50.86 -15.61
CA THR A 3 8.96 49.76 -15.87
C THR A 3 8.87 48.89 -14.62
N HIS A 4 7.73 48.98 -13.92
CA HIS A 4 7.39 48.04 -12.86
C HIS A 4 7.23 46.65 -13.49
N ARG A 5 8.27 45.82 -13.41
CA ARG A 5 8.16 44.40 -13.73
C ARG A 5 7.31 43.76 -12.64
N LYS A 6 6.17 43.16 -13.01
CA LYS A 6 5.40 42.32 -12.09
C LYS A 6 6.32 41.20 -11.58
N PRO A 7 6.29 40.85 -10.28
CA PRO A 7 6.97 39.67 -9.79
C PRO A 7 6.48 38.44 -10.57
N PRO A 8 7.35 37.45 -10.83
CA PRO A 8 6.92 36.22 -11.48
C PRO A 8 5.77 35.61 -10.67
N PRO A 9 4.81 34.94 -11.34
CA PRO A 9 3.77 34.22 -10.64
C PRO A 9 4.42 33.26 -9.63
N PRO A 10 3.84 33.09 -8.43
CA PRO A 10 4.35 32.13 -7.45
C PRO A 10 4.54 30.78 -8.14
N ASP A 11 5.65 30.10 -7.85
CA ASP A 11 5.95 28.77 -8.38
C ASP A 11 4.67 27.94 -8.37
N LYS A 12 4.33 27.36 -9.54
CA LYS A 12 3.22 26.41 -9.63
C LYS A 12 3.40 25.45 -8.47
N ARG A 13 2.40 25.30 -7.60
CA ARG A 13 2.41 24.27 -6.55
C ARG A 13 2.74 22.96 -7.26
N THR A 14 3.98 22.52 -7.14
CA THR A 14 4.47 21.27 -7.68
C THR A 14 3.97 20.21 -6.71
N TRP A 15 2.75 19.75 -6.97
CA TRP A 15 2.21 18.61 -6.25
C TRP A 15 3.11 17.41 -6.52
N GLU A 16 3.45 16.66 -5.47
CA GLU A 16 4.26 15.46 -5.58
C GLU A 16 3.37 14.27 -5.97
N ALA A 17 3.96 13.27 -6.63
CA ALA A 17 3.25 12.03 -6.89
C ALA A 17 2.94 11.32 -5.57
N HIS A 18 1.66 10.99 -5.37
CA HIS A 18 1.19 10.22 -4.21
C HIS A 18 0.87 8.76 -4.57
N SER A 19 0.95 8.40 -5.85
CA SER A 19 0.73 7.06 -6.39
C SER A 19 1.53 6.86 -7.68
N THR A 20 1.69 5.60 -8.11
CA THR A 20 2.32 5.28 -9.40
C THR A 20 1.51 5.85 -10.56
N TYR A 21 0.17 5.82 -10.47
CA TYR A 21 -0.71 6.45 -11.45
C TYR A 21 -0.42 7.96 -11.62
N THR A 22 -0.24 8.70 -10.53
CA THR A 22 0.11 10.12 -10.61
C THR A 22 1.51 10.34 -11.18
N ALA A 23 2.48 9.47 -10.86
CA ALA A 23 3.81 9.52 -11.44
C ALA A 23 3.78 9.27 -12.96
N ASP A 24 3.00 8.28 -13.41
CA ASP A 24 2.80 7.96 -14.83
C ASP A 24 2.13 9.10 -15.62
N LEU A 25 1.29 9.90 -14.95
CA LEU A 25 0.70 11.12 -15.51
C LEU A 25 1.68 12.31 -15.57
N GLY A 26 2.93 12.15 -15.16
CA GLY A 26 3.97 13.18 -15.21
C GLY A 26 3.96 14.13 -14.01
N VAL A 27 3.27 13.78 -12.92
CA VAL A 27 3.39 14.54 -11.66
C VAL A 27 4.83 14.36 -11.13
N PRO A 28 5.50 15.44 -10.69
CA PRO A 28 6.85 15.36 -10.14
C PRO A 28 6.96 14.30 -9.04
N ASP A 29 7.67 13.22 -9.34
CA ASP A 29 8.01 12.18 -8.38
C ASP A 29 9.44 12.41 -7.88
N ARG A 30 9.58 12.72 -6.59
CA ARG A 30 10.91 12.81 -5.96
C ARG A 30 11.52 11.43 -5.70
N CYS A 31 10.80 10.36 -6.04
CA CYS A 31 11.17 8.95 -5.91
C CYS A 31 11.56 8.59 -4.49
N ARG A 32 10.87 9.22 -3.53
CA ARG A 32 11.01 8.95 -2.10
C ARG A 32 10.01 7.87 -1.73
N TYR A 33 10.42 6.64 -1.99
CA TYR A 33 9.68 5.46 -1.57
C TYR A 33 9.86 5.26 -0.07
N ARG A 34 8.76 4.95 0.62
CA ARG A 34 8.86 4.55 2.02
C ARG A 34 9.67 3.26 2.10
N ARG A 35 10.63 3.22 3.03
CA ARG A 35 11.39 2.01 3.32
C ARG A 35 10.79 1.33 4.55
N THR A 36 10.57 0.03 4.45
CA THR A 36 10.24 -0.79 5.62
C THR A 36 11.48 -0.89 6.50
N PRO A 37 11.42 -0.48 7.77
CA PRO A 37 12.54 -0.63 8.68
C PRO A 37 12.95 -2.12 8.80
N PRO A 38 14.25 -2.43 8.93
CA PRO A 38 14.68 -3.79 9.18
C PRO A 38 14.02 -4.38 10.42
N GLY A 39 13.45 -5.58 10.30
CA GLY A 39 12.76 -6.28 11.39
C GLY A 39 11.29 -5.91 11.59
N SER A 40 10.75 -4.95 10.82
CA SER A 40 9.30 -4.72 10.78
C SER A 40 8.60 -5.79 9.92
N PRO A 41 7.35 -6.16 10.26
CA PRO A 41 6.56 -7.06 9.42
C PRO A 41 6.37 -6.48 8.02
N THR A 42 6.17 -7.35 7.03
CA THR A 42 5.80 -6.93 5.67
C THR A 42 4.28 -6.85 5.54
N VAL A 43 3.78 -6.26 4.46
CA VAL A 43 2.32 -6.24 4.19
C VAL A 43 1.77 -7.67 4.03
N ALA A 44 2.57 -8.60 3.51
CA ALA A 44 2.19 -10.02 3.41
C ALA A 44 2.08 -10.71 4.79
N ASP A 45 2.77 -10.19 5.81
CA ASP A 45 2.62 -10.68 7.19
C ASP A 45 1.37 -10.10 7.88
N LEU A 46 0.91 -8.92 7.43
CA LEU A 46 -0.18 -8.18 8.06
C LEU A 46 -1.57 -8.48 7.48
N VAL A 47 -1.64 -8.90 6.22
CA VAL A 47 -2.88 -9.12 5.46
C VAL A 47 -2.89 -10.51 4.85
N GLN A 48 -3.89 -11.31 5.19
CA GLN A 48 -4.15 -12.61 4.58
C GLN A 48 -5.35 -12.55 3.62
N PRO A 49 -5.38 -13.40 2.59
CA PRO A 49 -6.60 -13.64 1.84
C PRO A 49 -7.76 -14.04 2.78
N GLY A 50 -8.89 -13.35 2.67
CA GLY A 50 -10.06 -13.48 3.53
C GLY A 50 -10.17 -12.38 4.59
N ASP A 51 -9.10 -11.65 4.90
CA ASP A 51 -9.14 -10.53 5.83
C ASP A 51 -9.97 -9.38 5.25
N THR A 52 -10.70 -8.66 6.10
CA THR A 52 -11.33 -7.40 5.71
C THR A 52 -10.35 -6.26 5.94
N ILE A 53 -10.13 -5.46 4.90
CA ILE A 53 -9.32 -4.25 4.95
C ILE A 53 -10.18 -2.99 4.85
N ALA A 54 -9.71 -1.91 5.46
CA ALA A 54 -10.25 -0.56 5.31
C ALA A 54 -9.11 0.41 5.00
N THR A 55 -9.40 1.52 4.33
CA THR A 55 -8.45 2.59 4.07
C THR A 55 -8.84 3.85 4.81
N SER A 56 -7.86 4.71 5.12
CA SER A 56 -8.08 6.01 5.77
C SER A 56 -8.99 6.98 5.00
N TYR A 57 -9.26 6.70 3.72
CA TYR A 57 -10.13 7.47 2.84
C TYR A 57 -11.48 6.76 2.57
N ASN A 58 -11.95 5.96 3.54
CA ASN A 58 -13.26 5.31 3.56
C ASN A 58 -13.53 4.36 2.38
N THR A 59 -12.51 3.63 1.94
CA THR A 59 -12.69 2.47 1.05
C THR A 59 -12.26 1.20 1.76
N GLY A 60 -12.55 0.03 1.20
CA GLY A 60 -12.19 -1.24 1.83
C GLY A 60 -12.96 -2.41 1.27
N GLY A 61 -12.67 -3.60 1.78
CA GLY A 61 -13.32 -4.85 1.41
C GLY A 61 -12.48 -6.07 1.76
N VAL A 62 -12.87 -7.22 1.23
CA VAL A 62 -12.22 -8.49 1.54
C VAL A 62 -10.97 -8.63 0.67
N GLY A 63 -9.80 -8.69 1.31
CA GLY A 63 -8.54 -9.01 0.67
C GLY A 63 -8.59 -10.42 0.09
N ILE A 64 -8.20 -10.59 -1.17
CA ILE A 64 -8.18 -11.89 -1.85
C ILE A 64 -6.75 -12.32 -2.19
N GLU A 65 -5.82 -11.37 -2.31
CA GLU A 65 -4.44 -11.64 -2.66
C GLU A 65 -3.54 -10.48 -2.21
N VAL A 66 -2.31 -10.80 -1.80
CA VAL A 66 -1.24 -9.82 -1.63
C VAL A 66 -0.15 -10.14 -2.65
N LYS A 67 0.11 -9.21 -3.57
CA LYS A 67 1.15 -9.36 -4.60
C LYS A 67 2.38 -8.57 -4.24
N GLU A 68 3.55 -9.16 -4.41
CA GLU A 68 4.83 -8.46 -4.26
C GLU A 68 5.35 -8.00 -5.63
N TYR A 69 5.86 -6.77 -5.68
CA TYR A 69 6.40 -6.11 -6.85
C TYR A 69 7.73 -5.44 -6.52
N PHE A 70 8.67 -5.48 -7.45
CA PHE A 70 9.94 -4.77 -7.34
C PHE A 70 9.92 -3.59 -8.30
N TYR A 71 9.90 -2.38 -7.77
CA TYR A 71 10.01 -1.18 -8.58
C TYR A 71 11.45 -0.67 -8.50
N ALA A 72 12.06 -0.41 -9.65
CA ALA A 72 13.39 0.18 -9.71
C ALA A 72 13.26 1.69 -9.44
N ALA A 73 13.68 2.11 -8.25
CA ALA A 73 13.85 3.53 -7.97
C ALA A 73 14.89 4.13 -8.94
N PRO A 74 14.82 5.43 -9.28
CA PRO A 74 15.85 6.08 -10.08
C PRO A 74 17.24 6.06 -9.46
N THR A 75 17.33 5.79 -8.15
CA THR A 75 18.59 5.54 -7.43
C THR A 75 19.21 4.18 -7.77
N GLY A 76 18.52 3.32 -8.52
CA GLY A 76 18.92 1.95 -8.86
C GLY A 76 18.52 0.90 -7.83
N GLU A 77 18.02 1.31 -6.67
CA GLU A 77 17.49 0.40 -5.66
C GLU A 77 16.17 -0.22 -6.10
N LYS A 78 15.92 -1.47 -5.68
CA LYS A 78 14.67 -2.20 -5.97
C LYS A 78 13.98 -2.63 -4.67
N PRO A 79 13.43 -1.68 -3.88
CA PRO A 79 12.69 -2.05 -2.70
C PRO A 79 11.48 -2.93 -3.07
N PRO A 80 11.11 -3.91 -2.21
CA PRO A 80 9.89 -4.66 -2.37
C PRO A 80 8.68 -3.77 -2.07
N HIS A 81 7.63 -3.93 -2.85
CA HIS A 81 6.36 -3.24 -2.69
C HIS A 81 5.24 -4.26 -2.75
N PHE A 82 4.17 -4.03 -2.00
CA PHE A 82 3.06 -4.95 -1.95
C PHE A 82 1.82 -4.29 -2.54
N ALA A 83 1.00 -5.08 -3.21
CA ALA A 83 -0.31 -4.66 -3.64
C ALA A 83 -1.35 -5.57 -3.01
N ILE A 84 -2.25 -4.99 -2.23
CA ILE A 84 -3.38 -5.74 -1.67
C ILE A 84 -4.50 -5.68 -2.69
N VAL A 85 -4.88 -6.86 -3.18
CA VAL A 85 -6.01 -7.06 -4.07
C VAL A 85 -7.23 -7.36 -3.21
N TYR A 86 -8.30 -6.59 -3.34
CA TYR A 86 -9.51 -6.77 -2.54
C TYR A 86 -10.79 -6.59 -3.36
N VAL A 87 -11.88 -7.14 -2.83
CA VAL A 87 -13.25 -7.00 -3.36
C VAL A 87 -14.06 -6.09 -2.44
N PRO A 88 -14.56 -4.94 -2.93
CA PRO A 88 -15.42 -4.06 -2.14
C PRO A 88 -16.75 -4.74 -1.75
N PRO A 89 -17.30 -4.48 -0.56
CA PRO A 89 -18.51 -5.14 -0.06
C PRO A 89 -19.78 -4.77 -0.84
N ASP A 90 -19.80 -3.61 -1.50
CA ASP A 90 -21.01 -3.02 -2.13
C ASP A 90 -20.98 -3.05 -3.68
N ARG A 91 -19.98 -3.72 -4.28
CA ARG A 91 -20.03 -3.97 -5.74
C ARG A 91 -20.88 -5.20 -5.98
N ALA A 92 -22.16 -4.94 -6.31
CA ALA A 92 -23.17 -5.92 -6.70
C ALA A 92 -22.55 -7.20 -7.29
N ALA A 93 -22.90 -8.35 -6.70
CA ALA A 93 -22.26 -9.67 -6.78
C ALA A 93 -21.96 -10.25 -8.19
N ASN A 94 -22.23 -9.53 -9.27
CA ASN A 94 -21.99 -9.93 -10.65
C ASN A 94 -20.82 -9.19 -11.33
N THR A 95 -20.16 -8.24 -10.65
CA THR A 95 -19.01 -7.51 -11.24
C THR A 95 -18.01 -7.02 -10.19
N ALA A 96 -17.66 -7.90 -9.24
CA ALA A 96 -16.57 -7.67 -8.30
C ALA A 96 -15.23 -7.63 -9.04
N ILE A 97 -14.87 -6.47 -9.59
CA ILE A 97 -13.54 -6.24 -10.18
C ILE A 97 -12.56 -6.04 -9.02
N PRO A 98 -11.52 -6.90 -8.89
CA PRO A 98 -10.52 -6.73 -7.85
C PRO A 98 -9.80 -5.39 -7.99
N ILE A 99 -9.66 -4.68 -6.87
CA ILE A 99 -8.94 -3.39 -6.81
C ILE A 99 -7.60 -3.63 -6.13
N SER A 100 -6.55 -3.02 -6.68
CA SER A 100 -5.18 -3.11 -6.15
C SER A 100 -4.79 -1.82 -5.43
N ILE A 101 -4.30 -1.93 -4.18
CA ILE A 101 -3.73 -0.80 -3.43
C ILE A 101 -2.25 -1.07 -3.15
N GLY A 102 -1.37 -0.20 -3.64
CA GLY A 102 0.08 -0.27 -3.39
C GLY A 102 0.47 0.23 -2.00
N SER A 103 1.09 -0.64 -1.21
CA SER A 103 1.57 -0.42 0.17
C SER A 103 3.01 -0.90 0.33
N THR A 104 3.77 -0.33 1.27
CA THR A 104 5.19 -0.67 1.42
C THR A 104 5.61 -0.83 2.86
N SER A 105 5.28 0.15 3.70
CA SER A 105 5.73 0.12 5.09
C SER A 105 4.61 -0.34 6.00
N ALA A 106 4.84 -1.45 6.71
CA ALA A 106 4.09 -1.76 7.92
C ALA A 106 4.36 -0.69 8.97
N LEU A 107 3.33 -0.30 9.71
CA LEU A 107 3.48 0.48 10.93
C LEU A 107 3.76 -0.46 12.12
N PRO A 108 4.28 0.06 13.25
CA PRO A 108 4.45 -0.72 14.47
C PRO A 108 3.15 -1.32 15.01
N SER A 109 1.99 -0.78 14.58
CA SER A 109 0.69 -1.40 14.80
C SER A 109 0.53 -2.59 13.86
N GLU A 110 0.26 -3.77 14.42
CA GLU A 110 0.07 -5.03 13.69
C GLU A 110 -1.10 -5.04 12.70
N THR A 111 -1.81 -3.92 12.52
CA THR A 111 -3.00 -3.82 11.68
C THR A 111 -2.90 -2.75 10.62
N ALA A 112 -1.87 -1.90 10.61
CA ALA A 112 -1.81 -0.76 9.69
C ALA A 112 -0.58 -0.78 8.78
N SER A 113 -0.78 -0.41 7.52
CA SER A 113 0.25 -0.24 6.50
C SER A 113 0.09 1.09 5.77
N LEU A 114 1.19 1.67 5.33
CA LEU A 114 1.22 2.91 4.58
C LEU A 114 1.42 2.67 3.09
N LYS A 115 0.82 3.56 2.27
CA LYS A 115 1.04 3.57 0.81
C LYS A 115 2.49 3.87 0.44
N LEU A 116 2.83 3.47 -0.78
CA LEU A 116 4.17 3.47 -1.37
C LEU A 116 4.99 4.77 -1.21
N PHE A 117 4.39 5.92 -1.45
CA PHE A 117 5.10 7.21 -1.50
C PHE A 117 5.17 7.87 -0.12
N GLU A 118 6.32 8.45 0.25
CA GLU A 118 6.48 9.18 1.51
C GLU A 118 5.45 10.31 1.67
N GLY A 119 5.14 11.02 0.58
CA GLY A 119 4.14 12.08 0.57
C GLY A 119 2.70 11.57 0.72
N ASN A 120 2.47 10.26 0.61
CA ASN A 120 1.15 9.67 0.80
C ASN A 120 0.97 9.22 2.26
N THR A 121 0.05 9.86 2.98
CA THR A 121 -0.30 9.56 4.37
C THR A 121 -1.52 8.63 4.48
N ASP A 122 -2.01 8.09 3.37
CA ASP A 122 -3.08 7.12 3.39
C ASP A 122 -2.61 5.83 4.05
N GLU A 123 -3.47 5.30 4.92
CA GLU A 123 -3.26 4.07 5.64
C GLU A 123 -4.23 3.00 5.16
N VAL A 124 -3.78 1.75 5.19
CA VAL A 124 -4.58 0.54 4.98
C VAL A 124 -4.57 -0.23 6.30
N PHE A 125 -5.76 -0.53 6.79
CA PHE A 125 -6.00 -1.21 8.06
C PHE A 125 -6.59 -2.59 7.80
N THR A 126 -6.14 -3.61 8.53
CA THR A 126 -6.87 -4.87 8.66
C THR A 126 -7.89 -4.72 9.79
N VAL A 127 -9.18 -4.79 9.46
CA VAL A 127 -10.29 -4.53 10.40
C VAL A 127 -10.98 -5.80 10.89
N ASP A 128 -10.96 -6.87 10.09
CA ASP A 128 -11.43 -8.19 10.49
C ASP A 128 -10.46 -9.24 9.97
N ARG A 129 -10.07 -10.17 10.84
CA ARG A 129 -9.09 -11.20 10.53
C ARG A 129 -9.75 -12.54 10.48
N VAL A 130 -9.51 -13.26 9.39
CA VAL A 130 -9.82 -14.69 9.38
C VAL A 130 -8.94 -15.40 10.42
N PRO A 131 -9.48 -16.39 11.16
CA PRO A 131 -8.68 -17.16 12.11
C PRO A 131 -7.48 -17.76 11.40
N ARG A 132 -6.27 -17.38 11.86
CA ARG A 132 -5.03 -18.00 11.37
C ARG A 132 -5.15 -19.50 11.67
N ALA A 133 -5.13 -20.33 10.64
CA ALA A 133 -4.96 -21.76 10.84
C ALA A 133 -3.60 -21.95 11.53
N GLU A 134 -3.61 -22.13 12.85
CA GLU A 134 -2.43 -22.66 13.52
C GLU A 134 -2.08 -23.97 12.82
N ALA A 135 -0.83 -24.11 12.41
CA ALA A 135 -0.33 -25.39 11.93
C ALA A 135 -0.73 -26.43 12.98
N LEU A 136 -1.63 -27.33 12.61
CA LEU A 136 -2.11 -28.39 13.51
C LEU A 136 -0.86 -29.01 14.15
N PRO A 137 -0.79 -29.11 15.49
CA PRO A 137 0.35 -29.73 16.14
C PRO A 137 0.53 -31.11 15.55
N SER A 138 1.70 -31.34 14.95
CA SER A 138 2.10 -32.60 14.34
C SER A 138 1.82 -33.73 15.31
N ARG A 139 0.73 -34.48 15.11
CA ARG A 139 0.47 -35.69 15.87
C ARG A 139 1.49 -36.72 15.41
N THR A 140 2.63 -36.78 16.10
CA THR A 140 3.57 -37.89 15.98
C THR A 140 2.86 -39.15 16.46
N ILE A 141 2.44 -40.01 15.52
CA ILE A 141 2.00 -41.36 15.84
C ILE A 141 3.27 -42.19 16.06
N LEU A 142 3.61 -42.46 17.32
CA LEU A 142 4.55 -43.51 17.67
C LEU A 142 3.85 -44.85 17.45
N ILE A 143 4.29 -45.60 16.44
CA ILE A 143 3.95 -47.01 16.30
C ILE A 143 4.93 -47.77 17.19
N SER A 144 4.43 -48.42 18.25
CA SER A 144 5.18 -49.35 19.10
C SER A 144 5.18 -50.75 18.51
#